data_AF-A0A1W9LGG0-F1
#
_entry.id   AF-A0A1W9LGG0-F1
#
_cell.length_a   1.000
_cell.length_b   1.000
_cell.length_c   1.000
_cell.angle_alpha   90.00
_cell.angle_beta   90.00
_cell.angle_gamma   90.00
#
_symmetry.space_group_name_H-M   'P 1'
#
loop_
_entity.id
_entity.type
_entity.pdbx_description
1 polymer ?
#
loop_
_entity_poly.entity_id
_entity_poly.type
_entity_poly.pdbx_seq_one_letter_code
_entity_poly.pdbx_strand_id
1 'polypeptide(L)'
;MSKGISIGIIGGTGCMGQWFRDFFSDAGHTVHISGRKTELTPADIARECDIVILSLPLDVAIAVSEEIGPLLGDAQLLMDFCSLKEKILKSMTGSTSAEVIGTHPLFGPFTDSIKGQNIILCPGRGEQWLKWLEDEYSSK
;
A
#
# COMPACT_ATOMS: atom_id res chain seq x y z
N MET A 1 24.33 -2.59 4.68
CA MET A 1 23.29 -3.34 3.95
C MET A 1 21.98 -2.77 4.43
N SER A 2 21.32 -1.92 3.62
CA SER A 2 20.00 -1.42 3.98
C SER A 2 19.07 -2.63 4.10
N LYS A 3 18.38 -2.73 5.23
CA LYS A 3 17.39 -3.77 5.48
C LYS A 3 16.35 -3.67 4.35
N GLY A 4 16.15 -4.74 3.57
CA GLY A 4 15.11 -4.75 2.54
C GLY A 4 13.75 -4.57 3.20
N ILE A 5 12.96 -3.62 2.73
CA ILE A 5 11.62 -3.33 3.25
C ILE A 5 10.68 -4.46 2.79
N SER A 6 9.84 -4.96 3.69
CA SER A 6 8.78 -5.91 3.33
C SER A 6 7.50 -5.15 3.00
N ILE A 7 6.96 -5.39 1.81
CA ILE A 7 5.77 -4.71 1.29
C ILE A 7 4.71 -5.76 0.99
N GLY A 8 3.51 -5.60 1.55
CA GLY A 8 2.39 -6.49 1.33
C GLY A 8 1.26 -5.80 0.58
N ILE A 9 0.80 -6.38 -0.52
CA ILE A 9 -0.30 -5.83 -1.32
C ILE A 9 -1.53 -6.75 -1.22
N ILE A 10 -2.54 -6.27 -0.51
CA ILE A 10 -3.83 -6.95 -0.34
C ILE A 10 -4.75 -6.56 -1.49
N GLY A 11 -5.35 -7.55 -2.14
CA GLY A 11 -5.95 -7.37 -3.48
C GLY A 11 -4.91 -7.36 -4.60
N GLY A 12 -3.66 -7.70 -4.29
CA GLY A 12 -2.51 -7.60 -5.19
C GLY A 12 -2.59 -8.48 -6.44
N THR A 13 -3.54 -9.43 -6.51
CA THR A 13 -3.73 -10.28 -7.69
C THR A 13 -4.35 -9.55 -8.88
N GLY A 14 -4.91 -8.34 -8.69
CA GLY A 14 -5.43 -7.51 -9.78
C GLY A 14 -4.32 -6.76 -10.55
N CYS A 15 -4.64 -6.20 -11.71
CA CYS A 15 -3.63 -5.60 -12.60
C CYS A 15 -2.80 -4.49 -11.92
N MET A 16 -3.43 -3.59 -11.15
CA MET A 16 -2.70 -2.52 -10.46
C MET A 16 -1.80 -3.07 -9.34
N GLY A 17 -2.30 -4.06 -8.59
CA GLY A 17 -1.52 -4.73 -7.56
C GLY A 17 -0.31 -5.46 -8.12
N GLN A 18 -0.46 -6.14 -9.25
CA GLN A 18 0.65 -6.79 -9.96
C GLN A 18 1.65 -5.77 -10.50
N TRP A 19 1.18 -4.66 -11.05
CA TRP A 19 2.05 -3.59 -11.52
C TRP A 19 2.93 -3.03 -10.39
N PHE A 20 2.34 -2.73 -9.23
CA PHE A 20 3.11 -2.27 -8.07
C PHE A 20 3.96 -3.36 -7.43
N ARG A 21 3.56 -4.63 -7.52
CA ARG A 21 4.41 -5.76 -7.14
C ARG A 21 5.70 -5.74 -7.94
N ASP A 22 5.61 -5.62 -9.25
CA ASP A 22 6.77 -5.64 -10.13
C ASP A 22 7.63 -4.39 -9.90
N PHE A 23 7.01 -3.20 -9.83
CA PHE A 23 7.70 -1.95 -9.50
C PHE A 23 8.54 -2.04 -8.22
N PHE A 24 7.94 -2.46 -7.10
CA PHE A 24 8.66 -2.53 -5.82
C PHE A 24 9.68 -3.68 -5.78
N SER A 25 9.42 -4.79 -6.48
CA SER A 25 10.38 -5.90 -6.59
C SER A 25 11.61 -5.48 -7.39
N ASP A 26 11.43 -4.76 -8.49
CA ASP A 26 12.51 -4.22 -9.32
C ASP A 26 13.31 -3.14 -8.60
N ALA A 27 12.70 -2.46 -7.63
CA ALA A 27 13.37 -1.54 -6.72
C ALA A 27 14.18 -2.25 -5.61
N GLY A 28 14.06 -3.58 -5.48
CA GLY A 28 14.84 -4.40 -4.54
C GLY A 28 14.15 -4.71 -3.22
N HIS A 29 12.83 -4.47 -3.12
CA HIS A 29 12.04 -4.77 -1.92
C HIS A 29 11.47 -6.19 -1.95
N THR A 30 11.15 -6.73 -0.77
CA THR A 30 10.45 -8.02 -0.69
C THR A 30 8.96 -7.76 -0.79
N VAL A 31 8.31 -8.26 -1.84
CA VAL A 31 6.88 -8.03 -2.05
C VAL A 31 6.06 -9.31 -1.84
N HIS A 32 5.06 -9.21 -0.98
CA HIS A 32 4.07 -10.25 -0.69
C HIS A 32 2.70 -9.86 -1.28
N ILE A 33 1.97 -10.84 -1.80
CA ILE A 33 0.64 -10.63 -2.39
C ILE A 33 -0.39 -11.44 -1.61
N SER A 34 -1.48 -10.78 -1.23
CA SER A 34 -2.68 -11.44 -0.72
C SER A 34 -3.87 -11.20 -1.65
N GLY A 35 -4.63 -12.25 -1.92
CA GLY A 35 -5.86 -12.25 -2.68
C GLY A 35 -6.68 -13.52 -2.39
N ARG A 36 -7.83 -13.68 -3.04
CA ARG A 36 -8.78 -14.77 -2.73
C ARG A 36 -8.23 -16.20 -2.90
N LYS A 37 -7.13 -16.36 -3.64
CA LYS A 37 -6.53 -17.65 -3.99
C LYS A 37 -5.07 -17.78 -3.52
N THR A 38 -4.57 -16.83 -2.74
CA THR A 38 -3.23 -16.90 -2.17
C THR A 38 -3.26 -17.60 -0.83
N GLU A 39 -2.14 -18.19 -0.43
CA GLU A 39 -1.99 -18.76 0.92
C GLU A 39 -1.92 -17.66 1.99
N LEU A 40 -1.23 -16.55 1.68
CA LEU A 40 -1.15 -15.40 2.58
C LEU A 40 -2.50 -14.70 2.69
N THR A 41 -2.96 -14.51 3.93
CA THR A 41 -4.17 -13.76 4.26
C THR A 41 -3.86 -12.26 4.45
N PRO A 42 -4.87 -11.38 4.42
CA PRO A 42 -4.71 -9.98 4.81
C PRO A 42 -4.09 -9.80 6.20
N ALA A 43 -4.44 -10.66 7.14
CA ALA A 43 -3.95 -10.62 8.51
C ALA A 43 -2.49 -11.08 8.63
N ASP A 44 -2.01 -11.97 7.76
CA ASP A 44 -0.59 -12.36 7.70
C ASP A 44 0.23 -11.20 7.16
N ILE A 45 -0.21 -10.59 6.06
CA ILE A 45 0.39 -9.38 5.48
C ILE A 45 0.53 -8.28 6.54
N ALA A 46 -0.55 -8.02 7.29
CA ALA A 46 -0.59 -6.97 8.30
C ALA A 46 0.43 -7.17 9.42
N ARG A 47 0.77 -8.41 9.77
CA ARG A 47 1.71 -8.73 10.86
C ARG A 47 3.16 -8.77 10.42
N GLU A 48 3.42 -9.05 9.15
CA GLU A 48 4.77 -9.38 8.65
C GLU A 48 5.39 -8.29 7.77
N CYS A 49 4.58 -7.40 7.19
CA CYS A 49 5.06 -6.39 6.23
C CYS A 49 5.26 -5.02 6.89
N ASP A 50 6.38 -4.36 6.61
CA ASP A 50 6.63 -2.97 7.03
C ASP A 50 5.59 -2.01 6.41
N ILE A 51 5.21 -2.24 5.15
CA ILE A 51 4.22 -1.46 4.40
C ILE A 51 3.08 -2.38 3.93
N VAL A 52 1.83 -1.98 4.19
CA VAL A 52 0.63 -2.68 3.76
C VAL A 52 -0.17 -1.80 2.80
N ILE A 53 -0.45 -2.33 1.60
CA ILE A 53 -1.12 -1.63 0.51
C ILE A 53 -2.47 -2.29 0.20
N LEU A 54 -3.54 -1.49 0.19
CA LEU A 54 -4.88 -1.92 -0.20
C LEU A 54 -5.13 -1.62 -1.69
N SER A 55 -5.13 -2.66 -2.52
CA SER A 55 -5.47 -2.61 -3.96
C SER A 55 -6.81 -3.30 -4.21
N LEU A 56 -7.88 -2.74 -3.63
CA LEU A 56 -9.22 -3.33 -3.58
C LEU A 56 -10.28 -2.30 -4.01
N PRO A 57 -11.49 -2.74 -4.41
CA PRO A 57 -12.63 -1.83 -4.52
C PRO A 57 -12.90 -1.12 -3.20
N LEU A 58 -13.34 0.15 -3.26
CA LEU A 58 -13.41 1.05 -2.09
C LEU A 58 -14.12 0.44 -0.87
N ASP A 59 -15.31 -0.13 -1.04
CA ASP A 59 -16.08 -0.67 0.09
C ASP A 59 -15.38 -1.88 0.72
N VAL A 60 -14.66 -2.67 -0.08
CA VAL A 60 -13.86 -3.79 0.39
C VAL A 60 -12.60 -3.29 1.09
N ALA A 61 -11.96 -2.25 0.56
CA ALA A 61 -10.78 -1.64 1.18
C ALA A 61 -11.11 -1.09 2.58
N ILE A 62 -12.26 -0.44 2.74
CA ILE A 62 -12.74 0.07 4.05
C ILE A 62 -12.92 -1.08 5.05
N ALA A 63 -13.62 -2.14 4.65
CA ALA A 63 -13.84 -3.30 5.51
C ALA A 63 -12.52 -3.97 5.91
N VAL A 64 -11.60 -4.12 4.94
CA VAL A 64 -10.29 -4.71 5.20
C VAL A 64 -9.44 -3.81 6.09
N SER A 65 -9.42 -2.48 5.90
CA SER A 65 -8.66 -1.58 6.77
C SER A 65 -9.12 -1.62 8.22
N GLU A 66 -10.42 -1.79 8.45
CA GLU A 66 -10.99 -1.96 9.78
C GLU A 66 -10.59 -3.29 10.42
N GLU A 67 -10.55 -4.36 9.63
CA GLU A 67 -10.14 -5.70 10.06
C GLU A 67 -8.65 -5.76 10.42
N ILE A 68 -7.78 -5.25 9.54
CA ILE A 68 -6.33 -5.39 9.71
C ILE A 68 -5.72 -4.27 10.53
N GLY A 69 -6.35 -3.09 10.59
CA GLY A 69 -5.80 -1.91 11.25
C GLY A 69 -5.25 -2.16 12.67
N PRO A 70 -5.98 -2.88 13.54
CA PRO A 70 -5.53 -3.21 14.90
C PRO A 70 -4.36 -4.20 14.96
N LEU A 71 -4.02 -4.86 13.84
CA LEU A 71 -2.91 -5.81 13.76
C LEU A 71 -1.58 -5.15 13.41
N LEU A 72 -1.61 -3.94 12.83
CA LEU A 72 -0.41 -3.18 12.50
C LEU A 72 0.14 -2.49 13.77
N GLY A 73 1.47 -2.43 13.86
CA GLY A 73 2.21 -1.65 14.84
C GLY A 73 2.61 -0.25 14.35
N ASP A 74 3.02 0.58 15.29
CA ASP A 74 3.27 2.03 15.09
C ASP A 74 4.37 2.35 14.07
N ALA A 75 5.29 1.41 13.83
CA ALA A 75 6.39 1.57 12.88
C ALA A 75 6.00 1.24 11.43
N GLN A 76 4.81 0.66 11.20
CA GLN A 76 4.34 0.24 9.88
C GLN A 76 3.62 1.37 9.15
N LEU A 77 3.34 1.15 7.86
CA LEU A 77 2.49 1.99 7.02
C LEU A 77 1.26 1.21 6.55
N LEU A 78 0.08 1.82 6.66
CA LEU A 78 -1.13 1.42 5.94
C LEU A 78 -1.44 2.43 4.83
N MET A 79 -1.53 1.96 3.59
CA MET A 79 -1.85 2.79 2.43
C MET A 79 -2.84 2.13 1.47
N ASP A 80 -3.43 2.92 0.57
CA ASP A 80 -4.44 2.45 -0.38
C ASP A 80 -4.23 3.01 -1.81
N PHE A 81 -4.77 2.32 -2.81
CA PHE A 81 -4.81 2.80 -4.21
C PHE A 81 -6.21 3.17 -4.71
N CYS A 82 -7.19 3.37 -3.82
CA CYS A 82 -8.54 3.73 -4.21
C CYS A 82 -8.56 5.10 -4.91
N SER A 83 -9.54 5.34 -5.77
CA SER A 83 -9.67 6.66 -6.42
C SER A 83 -10.28 7.73 -5.51
N LEU A 84 -11.13 7.34 -4.57
CA LEU A 84 -11.75 8.25 -3.61
C LEU A 84 -11.00 8.17 -2.28
N LYS A 85 -10.67 9.31 -1.69
CA LYS A 85 -9.71 9.39 -0.58
C LYS A 85 -10.35 9.66 0.78
N GLU A 86 -11.40 10.46 0.81
CA GLU A 86 -12.03 10.89 2.07
C GLU A 86 -12.46 9.72 2.96
N LYS A 87 -13.23 8.77 2.42
CA LYS A 87 -13.76 7.64 3.20
C LYS A 87 -12.67 6.66 3.63
N ILE A 88 -11.77 6.29 2.72
CA ILE A 88 -10.74 5.29 3.01
C ILE A 88 -9.69 5.84 3.97
N LEU A 89 -9.27 7.11 3.84
CA LEU A 89 -8.39 7.74 4.82
C LEU A 89 -9.01 7.80 6.20
N LYS A 90 -10.29 8.18 6.29
CA LYS A 90 -11.00 8.21 7.56
C LYS A 90 -11.05 6.83 8.23
N SER A 91 -11.33 5.78 7.44
CA SER A 91 -11.35 4.39 7.94
C SER A 91 -9.96 3.97 8.41
N MET A 92 -8.93 4.04 7.54
CA MET A 92 -7.56 3.66 7.89
C MET A 92 -7.05 4.38 9.13
N THR A 93 -7.14 5.72 9.18
CA THR A 93 -6.66 6.52 10.34
C THR A 93 -7.41 6.18 11.63
N GLY A 94 -8.71 5.82 11.54
CA GLY A 94 -9.52 5.43 12.68
C GLY A 94 -9.28 4.00 13.18
N SER A 95 -8.71 3.13 12.35
CA SER A 95 -8.60 1.69 12.64
C SER A 95 -7.21 1.23 13.06
N THR A 96 -6.17 2.04 12.86
CA THR A 96 -4.77 1.66 13.18
C THR A 96 -4.06 2.76 13.97
N SER A 97 -2.93 2.42 14.59
CA SER A 97 -1.95 3.38 15.13
C SER A 97 -0.76 3.64 14.20
N ALA A 98 -0.57 2.79 13.19
CA ALA A 98 0.45 2.92 12.13
C ALA A 98 0.36 4.24 11.36
N GLU A 99 1.41 4.59 10.60
CA GLU A 99 1.31 5.69 9.65
C GLU A 99 0.25 5.37 8.58
N VAL A 100 -0.42 6.40 8.06
CA VAL A 100 -1.51 6.27 7.10
C VAL A 100 -1.32 7.25 5.97
N ILE A 101 -1.27 6.74 4.74
CA ILE A 101 -1.13 7.55 3.53
C ILE A 101 -2.08 7.01 2.46
N GLY A 102 -2.99 7.84 1.98
CA GLY A 102 -3.82 7.51 0.84
C GLY A 102 -3.06 7.80 -0.45
N THR A 103 -3.20 6.93 -1.45
CA THR A 103 -2.52 7.09 -2.74
C THR A 103 -3.49 6.99 -3.89
N HIS A 104 -3.24 7.76 -4.95
CA HIS A 104 -3.95 7.61 -6.21
C HIS A 104 -2.99 7.71 -7.40
N PRO A 105 -2.60 6.56 -7.97
CA PRO A 105 -1.90 6.53 -9.25
C PRO A 105 -2.82 7.07 -10.35
N LEU A 106 -2.42 8.16 -11.03
CA LEU A 106 -3.19 8.77 -12.13
C LEU A 106 -2.90 8.09 -13.48
N PHE A 107 -2.54 6.81 -13.43
CA PHE A 107 -2.20 6.00 -14.59
C PHE A 107 -2.79 4.59 -14.45
N GLY A 108 -2.90 3.90 -15.59
CA GLY A 108 -3.43 2.54 -15.64
C GLY A 108 -2.34 1.47 -15.50
N PRO A 109 -2.73 0.22 -15.23
CA PRO A 109 -1.79 -0.89 -14.97
C PRO A 109 -1.03 -1.38 -16.22
N PHE A 110 -1.24 -0.75 -17.37
CA PHE A 110 -0.54 -1.05 -18.64
C PHE A 110 0.55 -0.02 -18.96
N THR A 111 0.91 0.82 -17.98
CA THR A 111 1.97 1.81 -18.14
C THR A 111 3.33 1.12 -18.00
N ASP A 112 4.29 1.43 -18.86
CA ASP A 112 5.60 0.74 -18.84
C ASP A 112 6.47 1.11 -17.64
N SER A 113 6.32 2.32 -17.10
CA SER A 113 7.09 2.79 -15.94
C SER A 113 6.38 3.92 -15.21
N ILE A 114 6.80 4.17 -13.96
CA ILE A 114 6.31 5.31 -13.17
C ILE A 114 6.78 6.66 -13.74
N LYS A 115 7.84 6.66 -14.55
CA LYS A 115 8.48 7.87 -15.06
C LYS A 115 7.52 8.72 -15.89
N GLY A 116 7.38 9.98 -15.48
CA GLY A 116 6.49 10.94 -16.15
C GLY A 116 5.01 10.74 -15.83
N GLN A 117 4.67 9.80 -14.93
CA GLN A 117 3.32 9.64 -14.41
C GLN A 117 3.14 10.42 -13.12
N ASN A 118 1.89 10.77 -12.82
CA ASN A 118 1.54 11.44 -11.58
C ASN A 118 0.98 10.42 -10.58
N ILE A 119 1.41 10.53 -9.32
CA ILE A 119 0.80 9.86 -8.18
C ILE A 119 0.41 10.94 -7.17
N ILE A 120 -0.83 10.89 -6.70
CA ILE A 120 -1.29 11.76 -5.61
C ILE A 120 -1.05 11.06 -4.28
N LEU A 121 -0.33 11.72 -3.37
CA LEU A 121 -0.18 11.31 -1.97
C LEU A 121 -1.13 12.15 -1.11
N CYS A 122 -1.86 11.50 -0.20
CA CYS A 122 -2.78 12.13 0.74
C CYS A 122 -2.38 11.70 2.17
N PRO A 123 -1.51 12.44 2.85
CA PRO A 123 -1.07 12.09 4.20
C PRO A 123 -2.26 12.10 5.19
N GLY A 124 -2.46 11.00 5.90
CA GLY A 124 -3.46 10.87 6.96
C GLY A 124 -2.86 10.97 8.37
N ARG A 125 -1.72 10.32 8.58
CA ARG A 125 -0.92 10.38 9.81
C ARG A 125 0.52 9.93 9.53
N GLY A 126 1.49 10.59 10.16
CA GLY A 126 2.90 10.23 10.05
C GLY A 126 3.62 10.91 8.89
N GLU A 127 4.95 10.91 8.94
CA GLU A 127 5.81 11.62 7.98
C GLU A 127 6.99 10.75 7.50
N GLN A 128 7.34 9.68 8.22
CA GLN A 128 8.50 8.87 7.91
C GLN A 128 8.31 8.13 6.58
N TRP A 129 7.19 7.43 6.43
CA TRP A 129 6.88 6.68 5.23
C TRP A 129 6.45 7.59 4.09
N LEU A 130 5.93 8.79 4.40
CA LEU A 130 5.63 9.80 3.38
C LEU A 130 6.90 10.20 2.63
N LYS A 131 7.95 10.58 3.38
CA LYS A 131 9.23 10.95 2.79
C LYS A 131 9.85 9.80 2.02
N TRP A 132 9.77 8.58 2.57
CA TRP A 132 10.25 7.39 1.87
C TRP A 132 9.51 7.16 0.54
N LEU A 133 8.18 7.30 0.50
CA LEU A 133 7.40 7.16 -0.74
C LEU A 133 7.75 8.24 -1.78
N GLU A 134 7.96 9.48 -1.35
CA GLU A 134 8.39 10.57 -2.24
C GLU A 134 9.75 10.25 -2.89
N ASP A 135 10.72 9.76 -2.10
CA ASP A 135 12.03 9.34 -2.59
C ASP A 135 11.91 8.11 -3.51
N GLU A 136 11.11 7.12 -3.13
CA GLU A 136 10.92 5.87 -3.87
C GLU A 136 10.28 6.10 -5.24
N TYR A 137 9.27 6.97 -5.33
CA TYR A 137 8.60 7.30 -6.58
C TYR A 137 9.37 8.30 -7.45
N SER A 138 10.22 9.15 -6.85
CA SER A 138 11.00 10.16 -7.61
C SER A 138 12.33 9.61 -8.15
N SER A 139 12.85 8.54 -7.55
CA SER A 139 14.18 7.99 -7.89
C SER A 139 14.16 7.00 -9.06
N LYS A 140 13.00 6.73 -9.67
CA LYS A 140 12.77 5.70 -10.70
C LYS A 140 12.04 6.28 -11.91
#